data_AF-A0A7C0U616-F1
#
_entry.id   AF-A0A7C0U616-F1
#
_cell.length_a   1.000
_cell.length_b   1.000
_cell.length_c   1.000
_cell.angle_alpha   90.00
_cell.angle_beta   90.00
_cell.angle_gamma   90.00
#
_symmetry.space_group_name_H-M   'P 1'
#
loop_
_entity.id
_entity.type
_entity.pdbx_description
1 polymer ?
#
loop_
_entity_poly.entity_id
_entity_poly.type
_entity_poly.pdbx_seq_one_letter_code
_entity_poly.pdbx_strand_id
1 'polypeptide(L)'
;MKRGFLREILDDVARGKDLVSLFMAPGRSPSQVWMALNTLVDMGEGPLFRKVAAKYRVDPSYLLHRIQGLLHQVEELRKEDPYSLLGVGYTASPSEIHRRWKELMQEWHPDKRGGDPEAQEACRKINEAYELLKDRDRRREYDRRYVPLLAVLREVAEGAQTCHVPSSRRWPRFAVLGLTAVLAIVVLVLLRVSSKGPAPSPSRVAALAPAPQSRPQSVPKPAPLQSQPQSPSIPAPKSESRLTPLLAERETYSSSSKEVQGTSERVSSKKVEKSVVSSVYEAFSPPKVAGEMEKKEESSLEHSKSNPF
;
A
#
# COMPACT_ATOMS: atom_id res chain seq x y z
N MET A 1 -22.40 11.38 -1.42
CA MET A 1 -22.19 11.87 -0.03
C MET A 1 -22.29 13.40 0.02
N LYS A 2 -22.74 14.02 1.12
CA LYS A 2 -22.87 15.48 1.23
C LYS A 2 -21.47 16.14 1.37
N ARG A 3 -21.19 17.21 0.61
CA ARG A 3 -19.89 17.94 0.66
C ARG A 3 -19.54 18.48 2.06
N GLY A 4 -20.54 18.86 2.85
CA GLY A 4 -20.33 19.32 4.23
C GLY A 4 -19.71 18.25 5.13
N PHE A 5 -20.17 17.00 5.01
CA PHE A 5 -19.65 15.87 5.78
C PHE A 5 -18.21 15.53 5.42
N LEU A 6 -17.86 15.54 4.12
CA LEU A 6 -16.47 15.35 3.67
C LEU A 6 -15.52 16.41 4.25
N ARG A 7 -15.98 17.68 4.31
CA ARG A 7 -15.24 18.76 4.97
C ARG A 7 -15.12 18.51 6.48
N GLU A 8 -16.16 18.05 7.15
CA GLU A 8 -16.18 17.78 8.58
C GLU A 8 -15.19 16.66 8.97
N ILE A 9 -15.16 15.57 8.21
CA ILE A 9 -14.17 14.49 8.37
C ILE A 9 -12.75 15.00 8.11
N LEU A 10 -12.53 15.80 7.07
CA LEU A 10 -11.19 16.35 6.80
C LEU A 10 -10.74 17.36 7.87
N ASP A 11 -11.66 18.17 8.40
CA ASP A 11 -11.42 19.06 9.54
C ASP A 11 -11.00 18.26 10.78
N ASP A 12 -11.62 17.11 11.03
CA ASP A 12 -11.31 16.22 12.15
C ASP A 12 -9.95 15.53 12.00
N VAL A 13 -9.61 15.08 10.78
CA VAL A 13 -8.28 14.56 10.45
C VAL A 13 -7.20 15.64 10.65
N ALA A 14 -7.45 16.87 10.18
CA ALA A 14 -6.53 18.00 10.34
C ALA A 14 -6.30 18.38 11.82
N ARG A 15 -7.32 18.25 12.66
CA ARG A 15 -7.24 18.53 14.12
C ARG A 15 -6.41 17.54 14.91
N GLY A 16 -5.98 16.42 14.32
CA GLY A 16 -5.22 15.41 15.04
C GLY A 16 -6.03 14.23 15.57
N LYS A 17 -7.34 14.11 15.29
CA LYS A 17 -8.17 13.03 15.85
C LYS A 17 -7.64 11.65 15.48
N ASP A 18 -7.79 10.72 16.42
CA ASP A 18 -7.48 9.31 16.23
C ASP A 18 -8.65 8.57 15.56
N LEU A 19 -8.36 7.36 15.11
CA LEU A 19 -9.28 6.51 14.36
C LEU A 19 -10.55 6.20 15.17
N VAL A 20 -10.41 5.93 16.48
CA VAL A 20 -11.56 5.68 17.37
C VAL A 20 -12.46 6.91 17.47
N SER A 21 -11.91 8.10 17.70
CA SER A 21 -12.70 9.35 17.78
C SER A 21 -13.34 9.75 16.45
N LEU A 22 -12.75 9.37 15.31
CA LEU A 22 -13.32 9.61 13.98
C LEU A 22 -14.54 8.72 13.73
N PHE A 23 -14.43 7.42 14.02
CA PHE A 23 -15.46 6.42 13.75
C PHE A 23 -16.59 6.39 14.79
N MET A 24 -16.29 6.67 16.07
CA MET A 24 -17.26 6.64 17.18
C MET A 24 -17.89 8.03 17.49
N ALA A 25 -17.72 9.01 16.60
CA ALA A 25 -18.31 10.34 16.79
C ALA A 25 -19.85 10.29 16.79
N PRO A 26 -20.54 10.94 17.76
CA PRO A 26 -21.98 10.87 17.88
C PRO A 26 -22.68 11.44 16.63
N GLY A 27 -23.74 10.77 16.19
CA GLY A 27 -24.54 11.20 15.03
C GLY A 27 -23.94 10.87 13.65
N ARG A 28 -22.79 10.17 13.59
CA ARG A 28 -22.22 9.66 12.32
C ARG A 28 -22.37 8.15 12.27
N SER A 29 -22.73 7.58 11.11
CA SER A 29 -22.57 6.13 10.94
C SER A 29 -21.12 5.81 10.54
N PRO A 30 -20.50 4.76 11.09
CA PRO A 30 -19.13 4.41 10.75
C PRO A 30 -18.91 4.09 9.26
N SER A 31 -19.91 3.50 8.60
CA SER A 31 -19.89 3.25 7.15
C SER A 31 -19.83 4.55 6.35
N GLN A 32 -20.49 5.62 6.82
CA GLN A 32 -20.32 6.96 6.23
C GLN A 32 -18.89 7.50 6.46
N VAL A 33 -18.30 7.30 7.64
CA VAL A 33 -16.92 7.72 7.93
C VAL A 33 -15.91 7.00 7.04
N TRP A 34 -16.00 5.67 6.93
CA TRP A 34 -15.13 4.87 6.05
C TRP A 34 -15.29 5.25 4.58
N MET A 35 -16.54 5.37 4.10
CA MET A 35 -16.81 5.84 2.73
C MET A 35 -16.28 7.27 2.51
N ALA A 36 -16.34 8.15 3.51
CA ALA A 36 -15.82 9.51 3.42
C ALA A 36 -14.29 9.54 3.30
N LEU A 37 -13.58 8.74 4.10
CA LEU A 37 -12.12 8.64 4.04
C LEU A 37 -11.66 8.13 2.67
N ASN A 38 -12.26 7.05 2.15
CA ASN A 38 -11.96 6.56 0.79
C ASN A 38 -12.29 7.60 -0.28
N THR A 39 -13.48 8.24 -0.20
CA THR A 39 -13.87 9.33 -1.11
C THR A 39 -12.88 10.51 -1.07
N LEU A 40 -12.31 10.83 0.10
CA LEU A 40 -11.30 11.88 0.25
C LEU A 40 -9.96 11.48 -0.40
N VAL A 41 -9.57 10.21 -0.35
CA VAL A 41 -8.39 9.71 -1.09
C VAL A 41 -8.62 9.80 -2.59
N ASP A 42 -9.77 9.32 -3.08
CA ASP A 42 -10.14 9.38 -4.51
C ASP A 42 -10.20 10.82 -5.06
N MET A 43 -10.52 11.80 -4.22
CA MET A 43 -10.54 13.22 -4.57
C MET A 43 -9.16 13.87 -4.66
N GLY A 44 -8.13 13.28 -4.03
CA GLY A 44 -6.79 13.85 -3.92
C GLY A 44 -6.76 15.28 -3.38
N GLU A 45 -5.71 16.04 -3.72
CA GLU A 45 -5.46 17.42 -3.24
C GLU A 45 -6.34 18.51 -3.91
N GLY A 46 -7.62 18.20 -4.08
CA GLY A 46 -8.60 19.09 -4.69
C GLY A 46 -8.90 20.37 -3.88
N PRO A 47 -9.79 21.24 -4.39
CA PRO A 47 -10.09 22.53 -3.75
C PRO A 47 -10.64 22.44 -2.32
N LEU A 48 -11.19 21.28 -1.92
CA LEU A 48 -11.63 21.04 -0.55
C LEU A 48 -10.44 20.83 0.39
N PHE A 49 -9.43 20.05 -0.02
CA PHE A 49 -8.18 19.86 0.73
C PHE A 49 -7.45 21.17 0.93
N ARG A 50 -7.20 21.93 -0.14
CA ARG A 50 -6.49 23.22 -0.07
C ARG A 50 -7.16 24.22 0.89
N LYS A 51 -8.50 24.24 0.94
CA LYS A 51 -9.25 25.10 1.87
C LYS A 51 -9.12 24.68 3.35
N VAL A 52 -9.03 23.39 3.64
CA VAL A 52 -8.84 22.88 5.02
C VAL A 52 -7.38 22.99 5.42
N ALA A 53 -6.45 22.60 4.54
CA ALA A 53 -5.01 22.78 4.68
C ALA A 53 -4.64 24.22 5.07
N ALA A 54 -5.11 25.22 4.30
CA ALA A 54 -4.90 26.63 4.60
C ALA A 54 -5.50 27.07 5.95
N LYS A 55 -6.68 26.54 6.34
CA LYS A 55 -7.32 26.84 7.63
C LYS A 55 -6.48 26.37 8.83
N TYR A 56 -5.85 25.20 8.73
CA TYR A 56 -5.05 24.62 9.82
C TYR A 56 -3.53 24.87 9.66
N ARG A 57 -3.11 25.63 8.63
CA ARG A 57 -1.70 25.87 8.28
C ARG A 57 -0.88 24.58 8.09
N VAL A 58 -1.52 23.54 7.58
CA VAL A 58 -0.88 22.26 7.22
C VAL A 58 -0.82 22.14 5.70
N ASP A 59 0.07 21.28 5.21
CA ASP A 59 0.18 20.99 3.79
C ASP A 59 -0.96 20.05 3.30
N PRO A 60 -1.50 20.22 2.08
CA PRO A 60 -2.52 19.32 1.53
C PRO A 60 -2.08 17.86 1.40
N SER A 61 -0.82 17.60 1.03
CA SER A 61 -0.25 16.25 0.90
C SER A 61 -0.16 15.56 2.27
N TYR A 62 0.15 16.30 3.34
CA TYR A 62 0.11 15.77 4.71
C TYR A 62 -1.28 15.24 5.09
N LEU A 63 -2.35 15.97 4.74
CA LEU A 63 -3.72 15.52 5.00
C LEU A 63 -4.06 14.24 4.23
N LEU A 64 -3.66 14.15 2.96
CA LEU A 64 -3.91 12.96 2.14
C LEU A 64 -3.15 11.74 2.68
N HIS A 65 -1.84 11.89 2.95
CA HIS A 65 -1.00 10.85 3.54
C HIS A 65 -1.52 10.40 4.90
N ARG A 66 -2.03 11.33 5.72
CA ARG A 66 -2.66 11.02 7.00
C ARG A 66 -3.95 10.20 6.84
N ILE A 67 -4.79 10.49 5.86
CA ILE A 67 -5.99 9.69 5.57
C ILE A 67 -5.60 8.29 5.11
N GLN A 68 -4.59 8.17 4.24
CA GLN A 68 -4.06 6.88 3.80
C GLN A 68 -3.50 6.07 4.99
N GLY A 69 -2.77 6.72 5.91
CA GLY A 69 -2.31 6.11 7.16
C GLY A 69 -3.45 5.64 8.07
N LEU A 70 -4.51 6.43 8.23
CA LEU A 70 -5.70 6.04 8.99
C LEU A 70 -6.44 4.85 8.35
N LEU A 71 -6.55 4.81 7.02
CA LEU A 71 -7.14 3.68 6.29
C LEU A 71 -6.26 2.42 6.37
N HIS A 72 -4.94 2.56 6.36
CA HIS A 72 -4.03 1.44 6.59
C HIS A 72 -4.16 0.90 8.03
N GLN A 73 -4.23 1.78 9.04
CA GLN A 73 -4.49 1.39 10.43
C GLN A 73 -5.83 0.65 10.58
N VAL A 74 -6.88 1.05 9.88
CA VAL A 74 -8.17 0.31 9.84
C VAL A 74 -7.96 -1.12 9.34
N GLU A 75 -7.21 -1.30 8.26
CA GLU A 75 -7.03 -2.60 7.62
C GLU A 75 -6.08 -3.51 8.43
N GLU A 76 -5.00 -2.97 9.03
CA GLU A 76 -4.12 -3.75 9.90
C GLU A 76 -4.82 -4.16 11.21
N LEU A 77 -5.58 -3.26 11.86
CA LEU A 77 -6.41 -3.62 13.02
C LEU A 77 -7.41 -4.75 12.73
N ARG A 78 -7.88 -4.84 11.47
CA ARG A 78 -8.81 -5.88 11.02
C ARG A 78 -8.11 -7.21 10.69
N LYS A 79 -6.90 -7.17 10.11
CA LYS A 79 -6.09 -8.36 9.82
C LYS A 79 -5.48 -8.98 11.09
N GLU A 80 -5.07 -8.14 12.03
CA GLU A 80 -4.36 -8.54 13.25
C GLU A 80 -5.28 -8.58 14.48
N ASP A 81 -6.60 -8.75 14.29
CA ASP A 81 -7.55 -8.99 15.39
C ASP A 81 -7.16 -10.30 16.12
N PRO A 82 -6.78 -10.24 17.42
CA PRO A 82 -6.26 -11.37 18.16
C PRO A 82 -7.32 -12.47 18.37
N TYR A 83 -8.61 -12.13 18.35
CA TYR A 83 -9.69 -13.11 18.44
C TYR A 83 -9.84 -13.86 17.11
N SER A 84 -9.80 -13.14 16.00
CA SER A 84 -9.84 -13.71 14.64
C SER A 84 -8.59 -14.56 14.35
N LEU A 85 -7.39 -14.12 14.76
CA LEU A 85 -6.13 -14.87 14.64
C LEU A 85 -6.16 -16.22 15.40
N LEU A 86 -6.80 -16.27 16.57
CA LEU A 86 -6.98 -17.52 17.33
C LEU A 86 -8.26 -18.31 16.94
N GLY A 87 -9.06 -17.78 16.00
CA GLY A 87 -10.32 -18.38 15.56
C GLY A 87 -11.39 -18.50 16.65
N VAL A 88 -11.38 -17.60 17.64
CA VAL A 88 -12.28 -17.59 18.81
C VAL A 88 -13.23 -16.39 18.78
N GLY A 89 -14.40 -16.50 19.43
CA GLY A 89 -15.31 -15.37 19.59
C GLY A 89 -14.84 -14.39 20.68
N TYR A 90 -15.29 -13.14 20.63
CA TYR A 90 -15.01 -12.13 21.67
C TYR A 90 -15.45 -12.55 23.08
N THR A 91 -16.46 -13.43 23.18
CA THR A 91 -16.95 -14.03 24.44
C THR A 91 -16.15 -15.24 24.92
N ALA A 92 -15.09 -15.66 24.22
CA ALA A 92 -14.35 -16.87 24.53
C ALA A 92 -13.71 -16.85 25.93
N SER A 93 -13.77 -18.00 26.58
CA SER A 93 -13.20 -18.21 27.92
C SER A 93 -11.66 -18.29 27.88
N PRO A 94 -10.95 -17.98 28.98
CA PRO A 94 -9.49 -18.09 29.02
C PRO A 94 -8.97 -19.50 28.72
N SER A 95 -9.71 -20.54 29.12
CA SER A 95 -9.37 -21.94 28.82
C SER A 95 -9.54 -22.29 27.34
N GLU A 96 -10.56 -21.74 26.68
CA GLU A 96 -10.76 -21.90 25.23
C GLU A 96 -9.68 -21.18 24.42
N ILE A 97 -9.34 -19.95 24.79
CA ILE A 97 -8.24 -19.16 24.19
C ILE A 97 -6.92 -19.94 24.30
N HIS A 98 -6.61 -20.46 25.49
CA HIS A 98 -5.40 -21.25 25.73
C HIS A 98 -5.39 -22.58 24.97
N ARG A 99 -6.55 -23.25 24.81
CA ARG A 99 -6.69 -24.46 24.00
C ARG A 99 -6.39 -24.17 22.52
N ARG A 100 -7.01 -23.15 21.93
CA ARG A 100 -6.81 -22.79 20.52
C ARG A 100 -5.38 -22.32 20.24
N TRP A 101 -4.78 -21.55 21.14
CA TRP A 101 -3.36 -21.20 21.05
C TRP A 101 -2.46 -22.45 21.00
N LYS A 102 -2.71 -23.47 21.85
CA LYS A 102 -1.98 -24.75 21.81
C LYS A 102 -2.15 -25.51 20.49
N GLU A 103 -3.36 -25.59 19.97
CA GLU A 103 -3.65 -26.24 18.69
C GLU A 103 -2.89 -25.55 17.54
N LEU A 104 -3.00 -24.22 17.44
CA LEU A 104 -2.31 -23.41 16.43
C LEU A 104 -0.78 -23.47 16.56
N MET A 105 -0.23 -23.42 17.78
CA MET A 105 1.21 -23.59 18.02
C MET A 105 1.74 -24.94 17.55
N GLN A 106 0.93 -26.00 17.62
CA GLN A 106 1.31 -27.32 17.11
C GLN A 106 1.22 -27.44 15.58
N GLU A 107 0.43 -26.59 14.92
CA GLU A 107 0.26 -26.55 13.47
C GLU A 107 1.27 -25.63 12.78
N TRP A 108 1.62 -24.51 13.42
CA TRP A 108 2.49 -23.45 12.89
C TRP A 108 3.91 -23.47 13.50
N HIS A 109 4.30 -24.56 14.16
CA HIS A 109 5.64 -24.70 14.72
C HIS A 109 6.72 -24.69 13.61
N PRO A 110 7.77 -23.84 13.70
CA PRO A 110 8.79 -23.74 12.65
C PRO A 110 9.49 -25.08 12.38
N ASP A 111 9.83 -25.85 13.42
CA ASP A 111 10.50 -27.15 13.30
C ASP A 111 9.67 -28.17 12.48
N LYS A 112 8.33 -28.13 12.59
CA LYS A 112 7.45 -29.03 11.83
C LYS A 112 7.30 -28.62 10.37
N ARG A 113 7.49 -27.34 10.07
CA ARG A 113 7.42 -26.76 8.72
C ARG A 113 8.82 -26.48 8.13
N GLY A 114 9.86 -27.13 8.66
CA GLY A 114 11.21 -27.07 8.10
C GLY A 114 11.88 -25.69 8.14
N GLY A 115 11.46 -24.81 9.05
CA GLY A 115 11.99 -23.44 9.14
C GLY A 115 11.38 -22.45 8.14
N ASP A 116 10.20 -22.72 7.59
CA ASP A 116 9.45 -21.81 6.73
C ASP A 116 9.25 -20.42 7.39
N PRO A 117 9.67 -19.31 6.74
CA PRO A 117 9.49 -17.97 7.27
C PRO A 117 8.02 -17.56 7.46
N GLU A 118 7.10 -18.09 6.66
CA GLU A 118 5.66 -17.83 6.83
C GLU A 118 5.16 -18.44 8.15
N ALA A 119 5.64 -19.64 8.48
CA ALA A 119 5.34 -20.29 9.76
C ALA A 119 5.90 -19.52 10.96
N GLN A 120 7.12 -18.96 10.81
CA GLN A 120 7.73 -18.13 11.84
C GLN A 120 6.91 -16.84 12.09
N GLU A 121 6.44 -16.17 11.04
CA GLU A 121 5.63 -14.96 11.18
C GLU A 121 4.24 -15.26 11.76
N ALA A 122 3.56 -16.31 11.29
CA ALA A 122 2.29 -16.77 11.83
C ALA A 122 2.42 -17.11 13.33
N CYS A 123 3.43 -17.90 13.69
CA CYS A 123 3.73 -18.24 15.08
C CYS A 123 3.99 -16.99 15.96
N ARG A 124 4.68 -15.97 15.43
CA ARG A 124 4.85 -14.68 16.12
C ARG A 124 3.51 -14.01 16.41
N LYS A 125 2.66 -13.85 15.39
CA LYS A 125 1.34 -13.20 15.49
C LYS A 125 0.40 -13.95 16.44
N ILE A 126 0.38 -15.28 16.39
CA ILE A 126 -0.43 -16.13 17.29
C ILE A 126 0.02 -15.98 18.76
N ASN A 127 1.33 -15.85 19.01
CA ASN A 127 1.85 -15.61 20.37
C ASN A 127 1.55 -14.18 20.86
N GLU A 128 1.69 -13.16 20.01
CA GLU A 128 1.34 -11.77 20.32
C GLU A 128 -0.16 -11.65 20.68
N ALA A 129 -1.04 -12.28 19.90
CA ALA A 129 -2.47 -12.36 20.17
C ALA A 129 -2.79 -13.06 21.50
N TYR A 130 -2.14 -14.19 21.79
CA TYR A 130 -2.34 -14.92 23.03
C TYR A 130 -1.88 -14.12 24.26
N GLU A 131 -0.69 -13.52 24.25
CA GLU A 131 -0.19 -12.72 25.38
C GLU A 131 -1.02 -11.45 25.63
N LEU A 132 -1.70 -10.91 24.61
CA LEU A 132 -2.67 -9.83 24.77
C LEU A 132 -3.98 -10.30 25.44
N LEU A 133 -4.51 -11.46 25.04
CA LEU A 133 -5.81 -11.98 25.50
C LEU A 133 -5.75 -12.76 26.83
N LYS A 134 -4.57 -13.28 27.19
CA LYS A 134 -4.24 -13.98 28.43
C LYS A 134 -4.29 -13.04 29.65
N ASP A 135 -3.80 -11.82 29.49
CA ASP A 135 -3.85 -10.79 30.52
C ASP A 135 -5.25 -10.15 30.54
N ARG A 136 -5.90 -10.19 31.71
CA ARG A 136 -7.27 -9.68 31.89
C ARG A 136 -7.38 -8.17 31.71
N ASP A 137 -6.39 -7.41 32.12
CA ASP A 137 -6.46 -5.95 32.10
C ASP A 137 -6.13 -5.44 30.69
N ARG A 138 -5.13 -6.03 30.03
CA ARG A 138 -4.83 -5.76 28.62
C ARG A 138 -5.98 -6.17 27.69
N ARG A 139 -6.60 -7.34 27.92
CA ARG A 139 -7.82 -7.76 27.20
C ARG A 139 -8.95 -6.77 27.40
N ARG A 140 -9.22 -6.32 28.63
CA ARG A 140 -10.27 -5.32 28.93
C ARG A 140 -10.03 -3.97 28.25
N GLU A 141 -8.79 -3.50 28.21
CA GLU A 141 -8.44 -2.27 27.50
C GLU A 141 -8.66 -2.42 25.99
N TYR A 142 -8.19 -3.53 25.42
CA TYR A 142 -8.39 -3.86 24.01
C TYR A 142 -9.89 -3.95 23.66
N ASP A 143 -10.65 -4.71 24.45
CA ASP A 143 -12.09 -4.90 24.27
C ASP A 143 -12.84 -3.56 24.34
N ARG A 144 -12.50 -2.69 25.30
CA ARG A 144 -13.13 -1.37 25.43
C ARG A 144 -12.80 -0.45 24.26
N ARG A 145 -11.58 -0.51 23.72
CA ARG A 145 -11.08 0.45 22.72
C ARG A 145 -11.35 0.03 21.28
N TYR A 146 -11.20 -1.26 20.97
CA TYR A 146 -11.18 -1.75 19.59
C TYR A 146 -12.36 -2.65 19.23
N VAL A 147 -12.95 -3.44 20.13
CA VAL A 147 -14.09 -4.31 19.76
C VAL A 147 -15.31 -3.53 19.22
N PRO A 148 -15.73 -2.38 19.78
CA PRO A 148 -16.79 -1.56 19.20
C PRO A 148 -16.47 -1.09 17.77
N LEU A 149 -15.20 -0.74 17.52
CA LEU A 149 -14.70 -0.35 16.22
C LEU A 149 -14.62 -1.54 15.25
N LEU A 150 -14.16 -2.71 15.69
CA LEU A 150 -14.01 -3.90 14.85
C LEU A 150 -15.35 -4.48 14.41
N ALA A 151 -16.34 -4.53 15.31
CA ALA A 151 -17.71 -4.92 14.96
C ALA A 151 -18.27 -4.02 13.85
N VAL A 152 -17.99 -2.73 13.97
CA VAL A 152 -18.31 -1.69 13.00
C VAL A 152 -17.54 -1.84 11.68
N LEU A 153 -16.23 -2.08 11.72
CA LEU A 153 -15.41 -2.26 10.52
C LEU A 153 -15.78 -3.55 9.77
N ARG A 154 -16.24 -4.57 10.50
CA ARG A 154 -16.82 -5.79 9.93
C ARG A 154 -18.11 -5.49 9.17
N GLU A 155 -19.06 -4.77 9.78
CA GLU A 155 -20.29 -4.29 9.10
C GLU A 155 -19.94 -3.50 7.82
N VAL A 156 -18.93 -2.63 7.88
CA VAL A 156 -18.45 -1.86 6.73
C VAL A 156 -17.86 -2.76 5.64
N ALA A 157 -17.04 -3.75 6.00
CA ALA A 157 -16.41 -4.65 5.04
C ALA A 157 -17.43 -5.60 4.37
N GLU A 158 -18.41 -6.10 5.13
CA GLU A 158 -19.53 -6.90 4.62
C GLU A 158 -20.46 -6.02 3.75
N GLY A 159 -20.75 -4.79 4.18
CA GLY A 159 -21.51 -3.81 3.41
C GLY A 159 -20.82 -3.40 2.10
N ALA A 160 -19.49 -3.26 2.10
CA ALA A 160 -18.69 -2.92 0.91
C ALA A 160 -18.78 -4.00 -0.20
N GLN A 161 -19.00 -5.27 0.16
CA GLN A 161 -19.26 -6.34 -0.81
C GLN A 161 -20.66 -6.22 -1.44
N THR A 162 -21.64 -5.66 -0.71
CA THR A 162 -23.02 -5.47 -1.21
C THR A 162 -23.21 -4.20 -2.04
N CYS A 163 -22.37 -3.17 -1.84
CA CYS A 163 -22.37 -2.01 -2.73
C CYS A 163 -21.67 -2.33 -4.06
N HIS A 164 -22.39 -3.05 -4.93
CA HIS A 164 -22.12 -3.06 -6.36
C HIS A 164 -22.21 -1.60 -6.85
N VAL A 165 -21.08 -0.90 -6.86
CA VAL A 165 -20.94 0.39 -7.53
C VAL A 165 -21.42 0.16 -8.96
N PRO A 166 -22.51 0.81 -9.43
CA PRO A 166 -22.85 0.74 -10.83
C PRO A 166 -21.73 1.47 -11.56
N SER A 167 -20.74 0.72 -12.05
CA SER A 167 -19.61 1.33 -12.73
C SER A 167 -20.18 2.09 -13.92
N SER A 168 -20.02 3.42 -13.90
CA SER A 168 -20.42 4.33 -14.98
C SER A 168 -19.53 4.18 -16.23
N ARG A 169 -18.94 2.99 -16.37
CA ARG A 169 -18.14 2.47 -17.48
C ARG A 169 -18.68 1.14 -18.02
N ARG A 170 -19.83 0.63 -17.58
CA ARG A 170 -20.67 -0.16 -18.47
C ARG A 170 -21.14 0.79 -19.58
N TRP A 171 -20.43 0.77 -20.70
CA TRP A 171 -20.86 1.43 -21.93
C TRP A 171 -22.34 1.06 -22.16
N PRO A 172 -23.23 2.02 -22.46
CA PRO A 172 -24.62 1.67 -22.77
C PRO A 172 -24.61 0.62 -23.89
N ARG A 173 -25.52 -0.34 -23.87
CA ARG A 173 -25.49 -1.47 -24.83
C ARG A 173 -25.38 -1.00 -26.29
N PHE A 174 -25.95 0.17 -26.60
CA PHE A 174 -25.83 0.90 -27.85
C PHE A 174 -24.40 1.30 -28.27
N ALA A 175 -23.49 1.60 -27.35
CA ALA A 175 -22.12 1.97 -27.66
C ALA A 175 -21.22 0.74 -27.93
N VAL A 176 -21.51 -0.42 -27.32
CA VAL A 176 -20.90 -1.69 -27.71
C VAL A 176 -21.42 -2.14 -29.07
N LEU A 177 -22.76 -2.09 -29.27
CA LEU A 177 -23.40 -2.37 -30.56
C LEU A 177 -22.89 -1.43 -31.66
N GLY A 178 -22.72 -0.14 -31.36
CA GLY A 178 -22.16 0.86 -32.27
C GLY A 178 -20.72 0.53 -32.68
N LEU A 179 -19.86 0.15 -31.74
CA LEU A 179 -18.49 -0.28 -32.06
C LEU A 179 -18.47 -1.52 -32.95
N THR A 180 -19.32 -2.52 -32.67
CA THR A 180 -19.44 -3.72 -33.51
C THR A 180 -20.02 -3.43 -34.90
N ALA A 181 -20.97 -2.51 -35.01
CA ALA A 181 -21.55 -2.09 -36.29
C ALA A 181 -20.55 -1.33 -37.15
N VAL A 182 -19.77 -0.41 -36.55
CA VAL A 182 -18.67 0.29 -37.23
C VAL A 182 -17.62 -0.70 -37.72
N LEU A 183 -17.21 -1.67 -36.87
CA LEU A 183 -16.27 -2.71 -37.27
C LEU A 183 -16.82 -3.56 -38.44
N ALA A 184 -18.08 -3.97 -38.38
CA ALA A 184 -18.73 -4.73 -39.46
C ALA A 184 -18.82 -3.94 -40.78
N ILE A 185 -19.13 -2.64 -40.72
CA ILE A 185 -19.13 -1.75 -41.90
C ILE A 185 -17.72 -1.63 -42.48
N VAL A 186 -16.68 -1.44 -41.65
CA VAL A 186 -15.28 -1.38 -42.10
C VAL A 186 -14.87 -2.69 -42.79
N VAL A 187 -15.20 -3.85 -42.20
CA VAL A 187 -14.94 -5.16 -42.82
C VAL A 187 -15.68 -5.30 -44.16
N LEU A 188 -16.94 -4.89 -44.25
CA LEU A 188 -17.73 -4.97 -45.48
C LEU A 188 -17.18 -4.03 -46.58
N VAL A 189 -16.68 -2.85 -46.21
CA VAL A 189 -15.97 -1.94 -47.13
C VAL A 189 -14.67 -2.55 -47.63
N LEU A 190 -13.86 -3.16 -46.75
CA LEU A 190 -12.62 -3.85 -47.14
C LEU A 190 -12.88 -5.02 -48.09
N LEU A 191 -13.90 -5.84 -47.81
CA LEU A 191 -14.32 -6.93 -48.71
C LEU A 191 -14.79 -6.39 -50.08
N ARG A 192 -15.50 -5.26 -50.11
CA ARG A 192 -15.86 -4.57 -51.37
C ARG A 192 -14.64 -4.09 -52.14
N VAL A 193 -13.62 -3.52 -51.46
CA VAL A 193 -12.37 -3.08 -52.09
C VAL A 193 -11.60 -4.26 -52.68
N SER A 194 -11.46 -5.37 -51.95
CA SER A 194 -10.81 -6.59 -52.45
C SER A 194 -11.58 -7.30 -53.57
N SER A 195 -12.89 -7.07 -53.71
CA SER A 195 -13.71 -7.70 -54.76
C SER A 195 -13.50 -7.13 -56.17
N LYS A 196 -12.83 -5.98 -56.33
CA LYS A 196 -12.42 -5.46 -57.64
C LYS A 196 -11.08 -6.08 -58.07
N GLY A 197 -11.16 -7.32 -58.57
CA GLY A 197 -10.03 -7.96 -59.25
C GLY A 197 -9.58 -7.19 -60.51
N PRO A 198 -8.30 -7.27 -60.89
CA PRO A 198 -7.76 -6.54 -62.03
C PRO A 198 -8.33 -7.04 -63.36
N ALA A 199 -8.59 -6.11 -64.29
CA ALA A 199 -9.13 -6.44 -65.60
C ALA A 199 -8.12 -7.23 -66.47
N PRO A 200 -8.58 -8.21 -67.28
CA PRO A 200 -7.71 -8.99 -68.14
C PRO A 200 -7.20 -8.17 -69.34
N SER A 201 -5.92 -8.36 -69.68
CA SER A 201 -5.27 -7.71 -70.83
C SER A 201 -5.69 -8.33 -72.17
N PRO A 202 -6.19 -7.55 -73.15
CA PRO A 202 -6.32 -8.02 -74.52
C PRO A 202 -4.97 -7.96 -75.24
N SER A 203 -4.68 -8.98 -76.04
CA SER A 203 -3.45 -9.09 -76.84
C SER A 203 -3.76 -9.15 -78.34
N ARG A 204 -2.88 -8.55 -79.17
CA ARG A 204 -2.96 -8.40 -80.65
C ARG A 204 -4.09 -7.47 -81.15
N VAL A 205 -4.02 -6.76 -82.28
CA VAL A 205 -3.29 -6.97 -83.56
C VAL A 205 -2.76 -5.62 -84.14
N ALA A 206 -1.76 -5.73 -85.01
CA ALA A 206 -0.94 -4.73 -85.72
C ALA A 206 -1.57 -3.54 -86.48
N ALA A 207 -0.76 -2.49 -86.64
CA ALA A 207 -0.52 -1.71 -87.88
C ALA A 207 0.88 -1.05 -87.77
N LEU A 208 1.92 -1.44 -88.52
CA LEU A 208 2.20 -1.24 -89.96
C LEU A 208 2.82 0.12 -90.31
N ALA A 209 4.16 0.25 -90.24
CA ALA A 209 5.00 1.12 -91.09
C ALA A 209 6.51 0.75 -90.92
N PRO A 210 7.39 0.92 -91.94
CA PRO A 210 8.74 0.35 -91.94
C PRO A 210 9.90 1.29 -91.54
N ALA A 211 11.07 0.66 -91.36
CA ALA A 211 12.42 1.19 -91.15
C ALA A 211 12.97 1.95 -92.42
N PRO A 212 14.25 2.40 -92.52
CA PRO A 212 15.41 2.29 -91.61
C PRO A 212 16.05 3.67 -91.27
N GLN A 213 17.19 3.86 -90.60
CA GLN A 213 18.38 3.03 -90.24
C GLN A 213 18.76 3.25 -88.74
N SER A 214 19.91 2.88 -88.14
CA SER A 214 21.21 2.32 -88.60
C SER A 214 21.92 1.46 -87.51
N ARG A 215 23.26 1.38 -87.56
CA ARG A 215 24.23 0.79 -86.60
C ARG A 215 25.46 1.74 -86.52
N PRO A 216 26.43 1.59 -85.58
CA PRO A 216 26.68 0.44 -84.70
C PRO A 216 26.86 0.73 -83.20
N GLN A 217 26.84 -0.36 -82.42
CA GLN A 217 27.20 -0.42 -81.00
C GLN A 217 28.71 -0.66 -80.85
N SER A 218 29.30 -0.17 -79.75
CA SER A 218 30.45 -0.84 -79.11
C SER A 218 30.46 -0.65 -77.59
N VAL A 219 30.95 -1.69 -76.93
CA VAL A 219 31.03 -2.04 -75.49
C VAL A 219 32.48 -2.58 -75.31
N PRO A 220 33.15 -2.76 -74.13
CA PRO A 220 32.79 -2.61 -72.70
C PRO A 220 33.87 -1.90 -71.79
N LYS A 221 33.64 -2.03 -70.45
CA LYS A 221 34.62 -2.32 -69.35
C LYS A 221 35.18 -1.16 -68.47
N PRO A 222 35.62 -1.46 -67.21
CA PRO A 222 35.43 -0.56 -66.05
C PRO A 222 36.66 -0.34 -65.14
N ALA A 223 36.54 0.55 -64.12
CA ALA A 223 37.29 0.60 -62.83
C ALA A 223 37.09 1.99 -62.15
N PRO A 224 37.46 2.20 -60.85
CA PRO A 224 37.35 1.32 -59.67
C PRO A 224 36.72 2.03 -58.43
N LEU A 225 36.84 1.40 -57.27
CA LEU A 225 36.28 1.73 -55.94
C LEU A 225 36.52 3.16 -55.42
N GLN A 226 35.61 3.62 -54.55
CA GLN A 226 36.00 4.19 -53.25
C GLN A 226 35.01 3.79 -52.13
N SER A 227 35.52 3.72 -50.89
CA SER A 227 35.00 2.87 -49.82
C SER A 227 34.38 3.61 -48.63
N GLN A 228 33.40 2.98 -47.97
CA GLN A 228 32.96 3.34 -46.62
C GLN A 228 33.80 2.61 -45.53
N PRO A 229 34.03 3.20 -44.35
CA PRO A 229 34.47 2.49 -43.14
C PRO A 229 33.30 1.87 -42.36
N GLN A 230 33.55 0.77 -41.66
CA GLN A 230 32.56 0.03 -40.85
C GLN A 230 32.62 0.38 -39.34
N SER A 231 31.56 -0.01 -38.61
CA SER A 231 31.46 -0.04 -37.14
C SER A 231 32.43 -1.06 -36.50
N PRO A 232 32.50 -1.15 -35.15
CA PRO A 232 31.84 -2.32 -34.52
C PRO A 232 31.21 -2.10 -33.12
N SER A 233 30.52 -3.16 -32.69
CA SER A 233 29.66 -3.30 -31.49
C SER A 233 30.42 -3.60 -30.18
N ILE A 234 29.73 -3.48 -29.03
CA ILE A 234 30.19 -3.92 -27.70
C ILE A 234 29.22 -4.97 -27.10
N PRO A 235 29.68 -6.12 -26.57
CA PRO A 235 28.85 -7.15 -25.93
C PRO A 235 28.88 -7.12 -24.38
N ALA A 236 28.05 -7.98 -23.77
CA ALA A 236 27.80 -8.09 -22.32
C ALA A 236 28.91 -8.82 -21.51
N PRO A 237 28.99 -8.64 -20.17
CA PRO A 237 30.04 -9.22 -19.32
C PRO A 237 29.71 -10.61 -18.75
N LYS A 238 30.74 -11.43 -18.54
CA LYS A 238 30.71 -12.67 -17.73
C LYS A 238 31.99 -12.85 -16.90
N SER A 239 31.79 -13.26 -15.64
CA SER A 239 32.59 -14.18 -14.81
C SER A 239 34.15 -14.12 -14.73
N GLU A 240 34.61 -14.06 -13.47
CA GLU A 240 35.65 -14.92 -12.85
C GLU A 240 37.16 -14.60 -12.90
N SER A 241 37.65 -14.17 -11.73
CA SER A 241 38.79 -14.73 -10.96
C SER A 241 40.24 -14.59 -11.45
N ARG A 242 41.10 -14.01 -10.59
CA ARG A 242 42.45 -14.53 -10.32
C ARG A 242 43.03 -14.07 -8.97
N LEU A 243 43.84 -14.96 -8.39
CA LEU A 243 44.53 -14.94 -7.07
C LEU A 243 45.99 -14.43 -7.25
N THR A 244 46.84 -14.01 -6.30
CA THR A 244 46.93 -13.82 -4.80
C THR A 244 48.34 -13.22 -4.51
N PRO A 245 48.89 -13.06 -3.28
CA PRO A 245 48.39 -12.79 -1.90
C PRO A 245 49.20 -11.61 -1.22
N LEU A 246 49.07 -11.37 0.09
CA LEU A 246 50.23 -11.23 1.04
C LEU A 246 49.81 -10.94 2.52
N LEU A 247 50.54 -11.56 3.48
CA LEU A 247 50.60 -11.33 4.95
C LEU A 247 49.27 -11.40 5.75
N ALA A 248 49.07 -12.41 6.62
CA ALA A 248 49.54 -12.52 8.02
C ALA A 248 48.83 -11.50 8.95
N GLU A 249 48.25 -11.88 10.11
CA GLU A 249 48.75 -12.84 11.11
C GLU A 249 47.73 -13.88 11.63
N ARG A 250 48.23 -14.82 12.45
CA ARG A 250 47.44 -15.73 13.32
C ARG A 250 46.95 -14.94 14.55
N GLU A 251 45.94 -15.39 15.30
CA GLU A 251 46.10 -16.40 16.36
C GLU A 251 44.83 -17.23 16.61
N THR A 252 45.03 -18.43 17.15
CA THR A 252 44.01 -19.43 17.45
C THR A 252 43.67 -19.48 18.94
N TYR A 253 42.42 -19.72 19.33
CA TYR A 253 42.02 -20.52 20.53
C TYR A 253 40.48 -20.71 20.48
N SER A 254 39.93 -21.91 20.26
CA SER A 254 39.79 -23.07 21.17
C SER A 254 38.64 -22.96 22.19
N SER A 255 37.77 -23.97 22.17
CA SER A 255 36.57 -24.12 23.02
C SER A 255 36.87 -24.25 24.51
N SER A 256 35.92 -23.86 25.37
CA SER A 256 35.52 -24.73 26.49
C SER A 256 34.17 -24.32 27.12
N SER A 257 33.31 -25.31 27.38
CA SER A 257 32.11 -25.16 28.20
C SER A 257 32.44 -25.25 29.69
N LYS A 258 31.78 -24.47 30.55
CA LYS A 258 31.53 -24.85 31.95
C LYS A 258 30.15 -24.38 32.42
N GLU A 259 29.42 -25.30 33.04
CA GLU A 259 28.30 -25.00 33.93
C GLU A 259 28.80 -24.34 35.22
N VAL A 260 28.02 -23.40 35.78
CA VAL A 260 27.85 -23.24 37.25
C VAL A 260 26.39 -22.87 37.52
N GLN A 261 25.84 -23.42 38.59
CA GLN A 261 24.43 -23.28 38.98
C GLN A 261 24.10 -21.94 39.67
N GLY A 262 22.92 -21.41 39.37
CA GLY A 262 21.95 -20.82 40.30
C GLY A 262 22.38 -19.73 41.31
N THR A 263 21.80 -18.54 41.14
CA THR A 263 21.18 -17.78 42.26
C THR A 263 19.94 -17.03 41.77
N SER A 264 18.95 -16.90 42.65
CA SER A 264 17.69 -16.20 42.39
C SER A 264 17.88 -14.68 42.48
N GLU A 265 17.49 -13.92 41.45
CA GLU A 265 17.18 -12.51 41.65
C GLU A 265 16.00 -12.00 40.81
N ARG A 266 14.96 -11.55 41.52
CA ARG A 266 13.72 -11.00 40.96
C ARG A 266 13.97 -9.54 40.53
N VAL A 267 14.34 -9.31 39.26
CA VAL A 267 14.61 -7.95 38.76
C VAL A 267 13.65 -7.53 37.64
N SER A 268 12.66 -6.72 38.03
CA SER A 268 12.07 -5.61 37.27
C SER A 268 11.59 -5.85 35.83
N SER A 269 10.34 -6.30 35.69
CA SER A 269 9.60 -6.37 34.41
C SER A 269 9.28 -5.01 33.73
N LYS A 270 9.79 -3.88 34.25
CA LYS A 270 9.42 -2.51 33.82
C LYS A 270 10.24 -1.91 32.67
N LYS A 271 11.06 -2.70 31.96
CA LYS A 271 11.92 -2.20 30.87
C LYS A 271 11.62 -2.76 29.47
N VAL A 272 10.64 -3.67 29.34
CA VAL A 272 10.19 -4.20 28.05
C VAL A 272 8.92 -3.50 27.53
N GLU A 273 8.20 -2.76 28.39
CA GLU A 273 6.88 -2.15 28.16
C GLU A 273 6.79 -1.07 27.06
N LYS A 274 7.88 -0.72 26.37
CA LYS A 274 7.88 0.30 25.29
C LYS A 274 8.17 -0.21 23.88
N SER A 275 8.52 -1.48 23.70
CA SER A 275 9.28 -1.88 22.50
C SER A 275 8.51 -2.07 21.19
N VAL A 276 7.20 -2.40 21.20
CA VAL A 276 6.51 -2.85 19.97
C VAL A 276 5.24 -2.05 19.64
N VAL A 277 4.44 -1.63 20.62
CA VAL A 277 3.23 -0.81 20.37
C VAL A 277 3.52 0.70 20.28
N SER A 278 4.71 1.18 20.70
CA SER A 278 5.08 2.60 20.55
C SER A 278 5.60 2.95 19.15
N SER A 279 6.35 2.02 18.53
CA SER A 279 7.11 2.22 17.29
C SER A 279 6.24 2.72 16.11
N VAL A 280 5.05 2.15 15.95
CA VAL A 280 4.11 2.52 14.87
C VAL A 280 3.38 3.85 15.15
N TYR A 281 3.31 4.28 16.41
CA TYR A 281 2.48 5.42 16.83
C TYR A 281 3.27 6.74 16.99
N GLU A 282 4.56 6.70 17.33
CA GLU A 282 5.39 7.91 17.45
C GLU A 282 5.67 8.57 16.08
N ALA A 283 5.76 7.81 14.98
CA ALA A 283 6.06 8.32 13.65
C ALA A 283 4.95 9.21 13.02
N PHE A 284 3.72 9.18 13.55
CA PHE A 284 2.55 9.87 13.00
C PHE A 284 1.92 10.91 13.94
N SER A 285 2.60 11.26 15.03
CA SER A 285 2.15 12.34 15.92
C SER A 285 2.07 13.66 15.16
N PRO A 286 0.95 14.42 15.27
CA PRO A 286 0.85 15.73 14.61
C PRO A 286 1.90 16.69 15.16
N PRO A 287 2.39 17.66 14.36
CA PRO A 287 3.22 18.72 14.90
C PRO A 287 2.46 19.43 16.02
N LYS A 288 3.12 19.66 17.16
CA LYS A 288 2.53 20.44 18.26
C LYS A 288 2.15 21.81 17.73
N VAL A 289 0.85 22.09 17.64
CA VAL A 289 0.34 23.41 17.28
C VAL A 289 0.81 24.38 18.37
N ALA A 290 1.67 25.33 17.99
CA ALA A 290 2.23 26.29 18.93
C ALA A 290 1.10 27.13 19.56
N GLY A 291 0.87 26.91 20.85
CA GLY A 291 -0.28 27.43 21.60
C GLY A 291 -0.02 27.50 23.10
N GLU A 292 1.20 27.90 23.49
CA GLU A 292 1.59 28.14 24.88
C GLU A 292 2.25 29.52 25.02
N MET A 293 1.43 30.58 25.07
CA MET A 293 1.82 31.91 25.56
C MET A 293 0.63 32.61 26.24
N GLU A 294 -0.06 31.95 27.17
CA GLU A 294 -1.04 32.65 28.02
C GLU A 294 -1.28 31.93 29.37
N LYS A 295 -0.28 31.96 30.27
CA LYS A 295 -0.44 31.86 31.73
C LYS A 295 0.88 32.06 32.48
N LYS A 296 1.36 33.31 32.58
CA LYS A 296 2.45 33.64 33.52
C LYS A 296 2.47 35.11 33.98
N GLU A 297 1.31 35.71 34.23
CA GLU A 297 1.25 37.12 34.64
C GLU A 297 0.07 37.45 35.58
N GLU A 298 -0.17 36.62 36.61
CA GLU A 298 -1.18 36.92 37.65
C GLU A 298 -0.85 36.31 39.04
N SER A 299 0.44 36.13 39.34
CA SER A 299 0.90 35.53 40.62
C SER A 299 1.88 36.41 41.41
N SER A 300 2.13 37.65 40.96
CA SER A 300 3.17 38.52 41.50
C SER A 300 2.70 39.97 41.67
N LEU A 301 1.74 40.20 42.56
CA LEU A 301 1.47 41.52 43.15
C LEU A 301 0.80 41.36 44.53
N GLU A 302 1.22 42.18 45.49
CA GLU A 302 0.56 42.44 46.77
C GLU A 302 0.40 41.29 47.79
N HIS A 303 1.50 40.61 48.11
CA HIS A 303 1.74 40.17 49.50
C HIS A 303 2.18 41.40 50.34
N SER A 304 1.23 42.31 50.62
CA SER A 304 1.49 43.50 51.46
C SER A 304 0.23 43.93 52.22
N LYS A 305 0.07 43.37 53.44
CA LYS A 305 -0.63 44.03 54.55
C LYS A 305 -0.25 43.38 55.86
N SER A 306 0.43 44.16 56.69
CA SER A 306 0.95 43.79 58.00
C SER A 306 -0.14 43.73 59.07
N ASN A 307 -0.09 42.64 59.84
CA ASN A 307 -0.23 42.52 61.30
C ASN A 307 -1.04 43.60 62.08
N PRO A 308 -2.04 43.20 62.90
CA PRO A 308 -2.69 44.09 63.86
C PRO A 308 -2.01 44.05 65.24
N PHE A 309 -1.56 45.20 65.76
CA PHE A 309 -1.53 45.58 67.18
C PHE A 309 -1.25 47.08 67.30
#